data_AF-A0A7U9XLT4-F1
#
_entry.id   AF-A0A7U9XLT4-F1
#
_cell.length_a   1.000
_cell.length_b   1.000
_cell.length_c   1.000
_cell.angle_alpha   90.00
_cell.angle_beta   90.00
_cell.angle_gamma   90.00
#
_symmetry.space_group_name_H-M   'P 1'
#
loop_
_entity.id
_entity.type
_entity.pdbx_description
1 polymer ?
#
loop_
_entity_poly.entity_id
_entity_poly.type
_entity_poly.pdbx_seq_one_letter_code
_entity_poly.pdbx_strand_id
1 'polypeptide(L)'
;MNPEIQAINEKYKNKKDQDSMMAKNQEIQTVYAKYGVSASGSCVQLIIQMPILFALYRVIQAMPAYVTKIGNTFRVLADKIIAFDGGEFLQNSGVDSIANTVATYGRSITEGNLSNGIIDVLNKLSSADLATVSQHYNLADCTFEGRLIMSTETTRGLIDTYNNFFGLNMGDSPSALIRSAIAVGAYGIVIGAILIPILSAVTQWINVKLMPQQSSSGNDQASSMAQSMKTMNMIMPIMSAWFCFSFPAGMGLYWIAGSVVRCIQQIVINKHFDKMDFDEIIKKNSVKNAKKLEKMKEAQEKMNAYASMKTRNMQNKANINSGMTEAEKEEAMRQATSYSSADIKPGSMMAKANKVREYNQRNSSKDN
;
A
#
# COMPACT_ATOMS: atom_id res chain seq x y z
N MET A 1 13.08 24.66 9.86
CA MET A 1 12.86 23.34 10.52
C MET A 1 14.18 22.61 10.81
N ASN A 2 15.02 22.28 9.82
CA ASN A 2 16.25 21.50 10.03
C ASN A 2 17.20 22.03 11.13
N PRO A 3 17.48 23.34 11.25
CA PRO A 3 18.33 23.85 12.33
C PRO A 3 17.76 23.63 13.75
N GLU A 4 16.44 23.79 13.93
CA GLU A 4 15.76 23.51 15.21
C GLU A 4 15.87 22.02 15.59
N ILE A 5 15.73 21.13 14.60
CA ILE A 5 15.90 19.68 14.81
C ILE A 5 17.36 19.35 15.16
N GLN A 6 18.34 19.99 14.53
CA GLN A 6 19.77 19.79 14.83
C GLN A 6 20.10 20.22 16.26
N ALA A 7 19.62 21.38 16.71
CA ALA A 7 19.81 21.85 18.08
C ALA A 7 19.22 20.88 19.13
N ILE A 8 18.04 20.30 18.88
CA ILE A 8 17.47 19.25 19.74
C ILE A 8 18.38 18.02 19.73
N ASN A 9 18.86 17.58 18.58
CA ASN A 9 19.77 16.42 18.53
C ASN A 9 21.06 16.64 19.32
N GLU A 10 21.63 17.85 19.29
CA GLU A 10 22.81 18.22 20.07
C GLU A 10 22.53 18.23 21.58
N LYS A 11 21.39 18.82 22.00
CA LYS A 11 20.93 18.83 23.40
C LYS A 11 20.86 17.42 24.02
N TYR A 12 20.55 16.40 23.22
CA TYR A 12 20.39 15.01 23.65
C TYR A 12 21.52 14.07 23.21
N LYS A 13 22.62 14.57 22.64
CA LYS A 13 23.67 13.76 21.97
C LYS A 13 24.26 12.64 22.84
N ASN A 14 24.41 12.87 24.14
CA ASN A 14 25.01 11.92 25.09
C ASN A 14 23.99 11.24 26.01
N LYS A 15 22.69 11.47 25.80
CA LYS A 15 21.63 10.92 26.65
C LYS A 15 21.00 9.71 25.96
N LYS A 16 21.16 8.53 26.56
CA LYS A 16 20.64 7.24 26.05
C LYS A 16 19.56 6.65 26.95
N ASP A 17 19.22 7.31 28.05
CA ASP A 17 18.12 6.93 28.91
C ASP A 17 16.78 7.01 28.16
N GLN A 18 15.87 6.09 28.51
CA GLN A 18 14.58 5.95 27.84
C GLN A 18 13.76 7.25 27.94
N ASP A 19 13.84 7.95 29.07
CA ASP A 19 13.13 9.20 29.32
C ASP A 19 13.67 10.33 28.43
N SER A 20 14.99 10.49 28.34
CA SER A 20 15.59 11.48 27.43
C SER A 20 15.30 11.20 25.97
N MET A 21 15.24 9.92 25.56
CA MET A 21 14.85 9.56 24.19
C MET A 21 13.38 9.86 23.92
N MET A 22 12.50 9.65 24.89
CA MET A 22 11.09 10.01 24.78
C MET A 22 10.92 11.54 24.71
N ALA A 23 11.61 12.29 25.58
CA ALA A 23 11.60 13.74 25.59
C ALA A 23 12.14 14.32 24.26
N LYS A 24 13.23 13.75 23.74
CA LYS A 24 13.79 14.10 22.43
C LYS A 24 12.75 13.90 21.32
N ASN A 25 12.08 12.75 21.29
CA ASN A 25 11.05 12.46 20.30
C ASN A 25 9.86 13.43 20.39
N GLN A 26 9.45 13.82 21.61
CA GLN A 26 8.40 14.81 21.83
C GLN A 26 8.83 16.21 21.35
N GLU A 27 10.04 16.68 21.66
CA GLU A 27 10.56 17.96 21.17
C GLU A 27 10.66 18.00 19.64
N ILE A 28 11.09 16.89 19.02
CA ILE A 28 11.09 16.77 17.56
C ILE A 28 9.65 16.85 17.02
N GLN A 29 8.69 16.17 17.66
CA GLN A 29 7.28 16.18 17.25
C GLN A 29 6.63 17.57 17.40
N THR A 30 6.99 18.36 18.42
CA THR A 30 6.49 19.73 18.58
C THR A 30 7.04 20.66 17.49
N VAL A 31 8.29 20.49 17.08
CA VAL A 31 8.84 21.19 15.91
C VAL A 31 8.08 20.81 14.64
N TYR A 32 7.83 19.52 14.39
CA TYR A 32 6.99 19.08 13.27
C TYR A 32 5.59 19.70 13.30
N ALA A 33 4.94 19.74 14.48
CA ALA A 33 3.64 20.36 14.67
C ALA A 33 3.65 21.88 14.44
N LYS A 34 4.69 22.59 14.88
CA LYS A 34 4.90 24.03 14.67
C LYS A 34 4.94 24.39 13.19
N TYR A 35 5.61 23.57 12.38
CA TYR A 35 5.72 23.76 10.94
C TYR A 35 4.59 23.08 10.12
N GLY A 36 3.73 22.30 10.77
CA GLY A 36 2.62 21.61 10.10
C GLY A 36 3.03 20.41 9.23
N VAL A 37 4.22 19.85 9.47
CA VAL A 37 4.78 18.75 8.69
C VAL A 37 4.56 17.44 9.45
N SER A 38 4.20 16.37 8.75
CA SER A 38 4.06 15.03 9.36
C SER A 38 5.31 14.19 9.17
N ALA A 39 5.76 13.52 10.24
CA ALA A 39 6.81 12.50 10.17
C ALA A 39 6.39 11.25 9.37
N SER A 40 5.08 11.02 9.19
CA SER A 40 4.53 9.87 8.45
C SER A 40 4.34 10.13 6.95
N GLY A 41 4.65 11.32 6.44
CA GLY A 41 4.40 11.67 5.03
C GLY A 41 5.06 10.70 4.04
N SER A 42 6.22 10.15 4.38
CA SER A 42 6.99 9.25 3.50
C SER A 42 6.46 7.82 3.46
N CYS A 43 5.76 7.32 4.50
CA CYS A 43 5.21 5.95 4.48
C CYS A 43 3.85 5.85 3.76
N VAL A 44 3.12 6.97 3.63
CA VAL A 44 1.84 7.01 2.92
C VAL A 44 1.99 6.59 1.44
N GLN A 45 3.09 7.00 0.79
CA GLN A 45 3.34 6.62 -0.60
C GLN A 45 3.51 5.11 -0.78
N LEU A 46 4.17 4.44 0.17
CA LEU A 46 4.33 2.99 0.13
C LEU A 46 2.97 2.29 0.29
N ILE A 47 2.14 2.76 1.22
CA ILE A 47 0.80 2.20 1.46
C ILE A 47 -0.07 2.30 0.20
N ILE A 48 -0.02 3.42 -0.51
CA ILE A 48 -0.79 3.60 -1.76
C ILE A 48 -0.24 2.69 -2.88
N GLN A 49 1.07 2.44 -2.90
CA GLN A 49 1.72 1.62 -3.93
C GLN A 49 1.40 0.13 -3.78
N MET A 50 1.33 -0.40 -2.56
CA MET A 50 1.22 -1.85 -2.32
C MET A 50 -0.03 -2.48 -2.99
N PRO A 51 -1.24 -1.93 -2.88
CA PRO A 51 -2.42 -2.47 -3.56
C PRO A 51 -2.27 -2.53 -5.08
N ILE A 52 -1.64 -1.51 -5.68
CA ILE A 52 -1.41 -1.46 -7.13
C ILE A 52 -0.46 -2.57 -7.55
N LEU A 53 0.60 -2.80 -6.76
CA LEU A 53 1.56 -3.86 -7.04
C LEU A 53 0.91 -5.25 -6.93
N PHE A 54 0.09 -5.50 -5.90
CA PHE A 54 -0.62 -6.77 -5.77
C PHE A 54 -1.64 -7.00 -6.87
N ALA A 55 -2.36 -5.95 -7.27
CA ALA A 55 -3.29 -6.02 -8.40
C ALA A 55 -2.55 -6.37 -9.70
N LEU A 56 -1.44 -5.69 -9.97
CA LEU A 56 -0.63 -5.96 -11.16
C LEU A 56 -0.03 -7.37 -11.14
N TYR A 57 0.48 -7.82 -9.99
CA TYR A 57 0.99 -9.19 -9.84
C TYR A 57 -0.09 -10.22 -10.22
N ARG A 58 -1.31 -10.02 -9.74
CA ARG A 58 -2.45 -10.89 -10.07
C ARG A 58 -2.79 -10.86 -11.56
N VAL A 59 -2.76 -9.68 -12.18
CA VAL A 59 -3.01 -9.52 -13.62
C VAL A 59 -1.95 -10.25 -14.47
N ILE A 60 -0.68 -10.10 -14.14
CA ILE A 60 0.42 -10.79 -14.84
C ILE A 60 0.30 -12.31 -14.67
N GLN A 61 -0.08 -12.76 -13.47
CA GLN A 61 -0.25 -14.19 -13.21
C GLN A 61 -1.49 -14.77 -13.90
N ALA A 62 -2.53 -14.00 -14.16
CA ALA A 62 -3.77 -14.48 -14.79
C ALA A 62 -4.17 -13.61 -15.99
N MET A 63 -3.22 -13.34 -16.90
CA MET A 63 -3.44 -12.47 -18.06
C MET A 63 -4.69 -12.83 -18.89
N PRO A 64 -5.01 -14.11 -19.16
CA PRO A 64 -6.22 -14.46 -19.91
C PRO A 64 -7.53 -14.00 -19.26
N ALA A 65 -7.58 -13.92 -17.93
CA ALA A 65 -8.77 -13.47 -17.20
C ALA A 65 -9.00 -11.96 -17.29
N TYR A 66 -7.94 -11.17 -17.52
CA TYR A 66 -8.00 -9.70 -17.51
C TYR A 66 -7.85 -9.08 -18.91
N VAL A 67 -7.20 -9.77 -19.84
CA VAL A 67 -6.97 -9.29 -21.21
C VAL A 67 -7.82 -10.09 -22.16
N THR A 68 -8.93 -9.51 -22.62
CA THR A 68 -9.95 -10.19 -23.45
C THR A 68 -9.37 -10.91 -24.67
N LYS A 69 -8.41 -10.28 -25.37
CA LYS A 69 -7.77 -10.89 -26.55
C LYS A 69 -6.99 -12.16 -26.19
N ILE A 70 -6.27 -12.14 -25.07
CA ILE A 70 -5.54 -13.30 -24.56
C ILE A 70 -6.55 -14.36 -24.10
N GLY A 71 -7.56 -13.97 -23.32
CA GLY A 71 -8.64 -14.87 -22.87
C GLY A 71 -9.33 -15.60 -24.01
N ASN A 72 -9.69 -14.89 -25.09
CA ASN A 72 -10.32 -15.49 -26.27
C ASN A 72 -9.38 -16.44 -27.01
N THR A 73 -8.07 -16.14 -27.04
CA THR A 73 -7.06 -17.03 -27.63
C THR A 73 -6.98 -18.35 -26.84
N PHE A 74 -6.90 -18.28 -25.52
CA PHE A 74 -6.90 -19.49 -24.67
C PHE A 74 -8.24 -20.24 -24.70
N ARG A 75 -9.36 -19.53 -24.86
CA ARG A 75 -10.68 -20.14 -24.95
C ARG A 75 -10.82 -21.09 -26.14
N VAL A 76 -10.23 -20.77 -27.30
CA VAL A 76 -10.20 -21.70 -28.44
C VAL A 76 -9.56 -23.04 -28.07
N LEU A 77 -8.46 -23.00 -27.30
CA LEU A 77 -7.81 -24.21 -26.81
C LEU A 77 -8.69 -24.94 -25.79
N ALA A 78 -9.24 -24.20 -24.83
CA ALA A 78 -10.10 -24.76 -23.79
C ALA A 78 -11.35 -25.44 -24.36
N ASP A 79 -12.01 -24.82 -25.34
CA ASP A 79 -13.20 -25.38 -25.99
C ASP A 79 -12.87 -26.69 -26.72
N LYS A 80 -11.68 -26.79 -27.34
CA LYS A 80 -11.21 -28.02 -27.97
C LYS A 80 -10.92 -29.12 -26.96
N ILE A 81 -10.31 -28.78 -25.82
CA ILE A 81 -10.08 -29.71 -24.70
C ILE A 81 -11.42 -30.23 -24.14
N ILE A 82 -12.36 -29.32 -23.88
CA ILE A 82 -13.69 -29.66 -23.36
C ILE A 82 -14.42 -30.60 -24.31
N ALA A 83 -14.38 -30.31 -25.62
CA ALA A 83 -15.02 -31.14 -26.63
C ALA A 83 -14.38 -32.54 -26.77
N PHE A 84 -13.10 -32.69 -26.41
CA PHE A 84 -12.38 -33.95 -26.52
C PHE A 84 -12.70 -34.92 -25.38
N ASP A 85 -12.52 -34.49 -24.13
CA ASP A 85 -12.72 -35.33 -22.93
C ASP A 85 -13.18 -34.54 -21.69
N GLY A 86 -13.62 -33.29 -21.86
CA GLY A 86 -13.96 -32.43 -20.71
C GLY A 86 -12.76 -32.00 -19.86
N GLY A 87 -11.53 -32.18 -20.31
CA GLY A 87 -10.31 -31.89 -19.55
C GLY A 87 -9.87 -33.03 -18.62
N GLU A 88 -10.25 -34.28 -18.90
CA GLU A 88 -9.90 -35.44 -18.09
C GLU A 88 -8.38 -35.69 -18.08
N PHE A 89 -7.72 -35.61 -19.24
CA PHE A 89 -6.27 -35.75 -19.31
C PHE A 89 -5.52 -34.70 -18.47
N LEU A 90 -6.02 -33.46 -18.36
CA LEU A 90 -5.38 -32.48 -17.48
C LEU A 90 -5.39 -32.94 -16.01
N GLN A 91 -6.47 -33.57 -15.57
CA GLN A 91 -6.62 -34.05 -14.19
C GLN A 91 -5.87 -35.37 -13.94
N ASN A 92 -5.77 -36.24 -14.95
CA ASN A 92 -5.26 -37.60 -14.83
C ASN A 92 -4.16 -37.95 -15.84
N SER A 93 -3.32 -36.99 -16.22
CA SER A 93 -2.26 -37.18 -17.24
C SER A 93 -1.18 -38.19 -16.84
N GLY A 94 -1.05 -38.50 -15.54
CA GLY A 94 0.09 -39.23 -14.99
C GLY A 94 1.38 -38.40 -14.95
N VAL A 95 1.30 -37.09 -15.21
CA VAL A 95 2.43 -36.15 -15.18
C VAL A 95 2.32 -35.26 -13.94
N ASP A 96 3.25 -35.40 -13.00
CA ASP A 96 3.21 -34.71 -11.71
C ASP A 96 3.19 -33.17 -11.85
N SER A 97 3.92 -32.59 -12.82
CA SER A 97 3.92 -31.14 -13.06
C SER A 97 2.54 -30.63 -13.51
N ILE A 98 1.86 -31.36 -14.38
CA ILE A 98 0.50 -31.03 -14.84
C ILE A 98 -0.48 -31.17 -13.68
N ALA A 99 -0.43 -32.28 -12.93
CA ALA A 99 -1.30 -32.52 -11.79
C ALA A 99 -1.15 -31.43 -10.70
N ASN A 100 0.09 -31.04 -10.38
CA ASN A 100 0.36 -29.95 -9.44
C ASN A 100 -0.19 -28.60 -9.92
N THR A 101 -0.10 -28.33 -11.23
CA THR A 101 -0.65 -27.12 -11.83
C THR A 101 -2.17 -27.10 -11.74
N VAL A 102 -2.83 -28.23 -12.05
CA VAL A 102 -4.28 -28.38 -11.93
C VAL A 102 -4.74 -28.25 -10.47
N ALA A 103 -4.02 -28.85 -9.52
CA ALA A 103 -4.34 -28.71 -8.10
C ALA A 103 -4.24 -27.26 -7.61
N THR A 104 -3.29 -26.48 -8.14
CA THR A 104 -3.04 -25.10 -7.70
C THR A 104 -3.96 -24.09 -8.39
N TYR A 105 -4.25 -24.27 -9.68
CA TYR A 105 -4.90 -23.26 -10.53
C TYR A 105 -6.23 -23.72 -11.13
N GLY A 106 -6.50 -25.03 -11.16
CA GLY A 106 -7.71 -25.63 -11.71
C GLY A 106 -8.94 -25.56 -10.79
N ARG A 107 -8.94 -24.72 -9.76
CA ARG A 107 -10.07 -24.61 -8.82
C ARG A 107 -11.41 -24.31 -9.52
N SER A 108 -11.39 -23.53 -10.61
CA SER A 108 -12.61 -23.23 -11.36
C SER A 108 -13.14 -24.41 -12.19
N ILE A 109 -12.33 -25.46 -12.42
CA ILE A 109 -12.78 -26.72 -13.01
C ILE A 109 -13.80 -27.40 -12.10
N THR A 110 -13.59 -27.35 -10.79
CA THR A 110 -14.48 -27.99 -9.79
C THR A 110 -15.63 -27.09 -9.33
N GLU A 111 -15.51 -25.77 -9.51
CA GLU A 111 -16.54 -24.77 -9.14
C GLU A 111 -17.56 -24.47 -10.26
N GLY A 112 -17.59 -25.29 -11.32
CA GLY A 112 -18.62 -25.21 -12.37
C GLY A 112 -18.31 -24.25 -13.52
N ASN A 113 -17.09 -23.71 -13.61
CA ASN A 113 -16.64 -22.92 -14.77
C ASN A 113 -15.44 -23.60 -15.45
N LEU A 114 -15.74 -24.71 -16.13
CA LEU A 114 -14.76 -25.59 -16.75
C LEU A 114 -13.84 -24.86 -17.73
N SER A 115 -14.41 -24.00 -18.60
CA SER A 115 -13.65 -23.23 -19.59
C SER A 115 -12.62 -22.32 -18.92
N ASN A 116 -13.03 -21.52 -17.93
CA ASN A 116 -12.08 -20.64 -17.23
C ASN A 116 -11.05 -21.43 -16.43
N GLY A 117 -11.44 -22.54 -15.80
CA GLY A 117 -10.51 -23.41 -15.07
C GLY A 117 -9.44 -24.02 -15.98
N ILE A 118 -9.81 -24.48 -17.17
CA ILE A 118 -8.86 -24.99 -18.16
C ILE A 118 -7.95 -23.85 -18.64
N ILE A 119 -8.48 -22.66 -18.93
CA ILE A 119 -7.69 -21.49 -19.33
C ILE A 119 -6.64 -21.15 -18.26
N ASP A 120 -7.02 -21.15 -16.98
CA ASP A 120 -6.12 -20.83 -15.87
C ASP A 120 -4.99 -21.87 -15.74
N VAL A 121 -5.31 -23.16 -15.93
CA VAL A 121 -4.31 -24.24 -15.97
C VAL A 121 -3.37 -24.05 -17.16
N LEU A 122 -3.90 -23.91 -18.38
CA LEU A 122 -3.10 -23.75 -19.60
C LEU A 122 -2.14 -22.56 -19.51
N ASN A 123 -2.57 -21.46 -18.89
CA ASN A 123 -1.74 -20.27 -18.67
C ASN A 123 -0.58 -20.48 -17.68
N LYS A 124 -0.61 -21.58 -16.91
CA LYS A 124 0.37 -21.90 -15.88
C LYS A 124 1.25 -23.10 -16.22
N LEU A 125 0.92 -23.84 -17.27
CA LEU A 125 1.75 -24.94 -17.73
C LEU A 125 3.11 -24.44 -18.21
N SER A 126 4.15 -25.23 -17.93
CA SER A 126 5.45 -25.03 -18.55
C SER A 126 5.37 -25.26 -20.06
N SER A 127 6.35 -24.79 -20.83
CA SER A 127 6.38 -25.03 -22.28
C SER A 127 6.41 -26.53 -22.62
N ALA A 128 7.06 -27.35 -21.78
CA ALA A 128 7.11 -28.81 -21.94
C ALA A 128 5.75 -29.45 -21.65
N ASP A 129 5.10 -29.07 -20.55
CA ASP A 129 3.77 -29.59 -20.20
C ASP A 129 2.71 -29.18 -21.22
N LEU A 130 2.77 -27.94 -21.71
CA LEU A 130 1.87 -27.45 -22.73
C LEU A 130 2.07 -28.19 -24.07
N ALA A 131 3.29 -28.59 -24.40
CA ALA A 131 3.55 -29.43 -25.57
C ALA A 131 2.92 -30.83 -25.42
N THR A 132 3.03 -31.45 -24.25
CA THR A 132 2.39 -32.73 -23.93
C THR A 132 0.86 -32.64 -24.06
N VAL A 133 0.26 -31.60 -23.47
CA VAL A 133 -1.18 -31.32 -23.57
C VAL A 133 -1.59 -31.07 -25.01
N SER A 134 -0.80 -30.30 -25.75
CA SER A 134 -1.04 -30.04 -27.17
C SER A 134 -1.03 -31.29 -28.02
N GLN A 135 -0.10 -32.22 -27.76
CA GLN A 135 -0.03 -33.48 -28.49
C GLN A 135 -1.26 -34.35 -28.23
N HIS A 136 -1.70 -34.44 -26.97
CA HIS A 136 -2.88 -35.23 -26.61
C HIS A 136 -4.17 -34.69 -27.26
N TYR A 137 -4.39 -33.38 -27.17
CA TYR A 137 -5.61 -32.72 -27.66
C TYR A 137 -5.53 -32.20 -29.10
N ASN A 138 -4.43 -32.50 -29.79
CA ASN A 138 -4.13 -32.02 -31.14
C ASN A 138 -4.25 -30.49 -31.29
N LEU A 139 -3.67 -29.71 -30.36
CA LEU A 139 -3.86 -28.25 -30.30
C LEU A 139 -3.01 -27.46 -31.30
N ALA A 140 -2.03 -28.09 -31.95
CA ALA A 140 -1.03 -27.44 -32.80
C ALA A 140 -1.64 -26.58 -33.93
N ASP A 141 -2.72 -27.04 -34.54
CA ASP A 141 -3.38 -26.37 -35.67
C ASP A 141 -4.39 -25.30 -35.26
N CYS A 142 -4.59 -25.09 -33.96
CA CYS A 142 -5.57 -24.12 -33.49
C CYS A 142 -5.13 -22.71 -33.86
N THR A 143 -6.04 -21.97 -34.48
CA THR A 143 -5.81 -20.58 -34.89
C THR A 143 -6.80 -19.64 -34.23
N PHE A 144 -6.37 -18.40 -34.04
CA PHE A 144 -7.21 -17.29 -33.62
C PHE A 144 -6.85 -16.07 -34.47
N GLU A 145 -7.84 -15.42 -35.07
CA GLU A 145 -7.63 -14.32 -36.03
C GLU A 145 -6.65 -14.69 -37.18
N GLY A 146 -6.71 -15.94 -37.66
CA GLY A 146 -5.85 -16.43 -38.75
C GLY A 146 -4.39 -16.67 -38.38
N ARG A 147 -4.02 -16.61 -37.09
CA ARG A 147 -2.67 -16.91 -36.59
C ARG A 147 -2.68 -18.12 -35.68
N LEU A 148 -1.60 -18.92 -35.73
CA LEU A 148 -1.42 -20.07 -34.85
C LEU A 148 -1.36 -19.62 -33.39
N ILE A 149 -2.08 -20.34 -32.53
CA ILE A 149 -2.11 -20.05 -31.10
C ILE A 149 -0.82 -20.53 -30.43
N MET A 150 -0.42 -21.76 -30.75
CA MET A 150 0.80 -22.37 -30.29
C MET A 150 1.94 -22.09 -31.27
N SER A 151 3.17 -22.04 -30.76
CA SER A 151 4.35 -21.90 -31.60
C SER A 151 4.69 -23.22 -32.27
N THR A 152 5.19 -23.12 -33.51
CA THR A 152 5.83 -24.22 -34.24
C THR A 152 7.32 -23.92 -34.37
N GLU A 153 8.08 -24.86 -34.93
CA GLU A 153 9.54 -24.68 -35.16
C GLU A 153 9.88 -23.42 -35.98
N THR A 154 8.97 -23.01 -36.88
CA THR A 154 9.21 -21.92 -37.83
C THR A 154 8.37 -20.68 -37.55
N THR A 155 7.26 -20.81 -36.81
CA THR A 155 6.29 -19.72 -36.60
C THR A 155 6.00 -19.51 -35.13
N ARG A 156 6.21 -18.28 -34.66
CA ARG A 156 5.85 -17.87 -33.29
C ARG A 156 4.34 -17.75 -33.15
N GLY A 157 3.78 -18.52 -32.21
CA GLY A 157 2.37 -18.53 -31.88
C GLY A 157 1.92 -17.28 -31.12
N LEU A 158 0.61 -17.12 -30.99
CA LEU A 158 -0.01 -16.02 -30.25
C LEU A 158 0.32 -16.05 -28.76
N ILE A 159 0.35 -17.22 -28.12
CA ILE A 159 0.68 -17.34 -26.69
C ILE A 159 2.09 -16.77 -26.43
N ASP A 160 3.07 -17.20 -27.23
CA ASP A 160 4.44 -16.69 -27.11
C ASP A 160 4.57 -15.22 -27.52
N THR A 161 3.72 -14.74 -28.43
CA THR A 161 3.69 -13.32 -28.79
C THR A 161 3.15 -12.47 -27.64
N TYR A 162 2.10 -12.92 -26.95
CA TYR A 162 1.49 -12.17 -25.85
C TYR A 162 2.27 -12.24 -24.55
N ASN A 163 2.87 -13.40 -24.26
CA ASN A 163 3.60 -13.61 -23.01
C ASN A 163 4.99 -12.98 -23.03
N ASN A 164 5.51 -12.56 -24.19
CA ASN A 164 6.86 -12.04 -24.28
C ASN A 164 6.89 -10.57 -24.71
N PHE A 165 7.75 -9.80 -24.05
CA PHE A 165 8.04 -8.41 -24.37
C PHE A 165 9.55 -8.20 -24.49
N PHE A 166 10.00 -7.60 -25.59
CA PHE A 166 11.43 -7.56 -25.96
C PHE A 166 12.12 -8.95 -25.96
N GLY A 167 11.36 -10.00 -26.24
CA GLY A 167 11.86 -11.38 -26.22
C GLY A 167 11.99 -12.00 -24.82
N LEU A 168 11.58 -11.29 -23.77
CA LEU A 168 11.55 -11.78 -22.38
C LEU A 168 10.14 -12.20 -22.00
N ASN A 169 9.97 -13.39 -21.43
CA ASN A 169 8.67 -13.81 -20.90
C ASN A 169 8.30 -12.96 -19.69
N MET A 170 7.18 -12.24 -19.76
CA MET A 170 6.73 -11.32 -18.72
C MET A 170 6.26 -12.03 -17.45
N GLY A 171 5.87 -13.31 -17.55
CA GLY A 171 5.45 -14.14 -16.42
C GLY A 171 6.62 -14.70 -15.62
N ASP A 172 7.79 -14.90 -16.26
CA ASP A 172 8.97 -15.47 -15.63
C ASP A 172 9.81 -14.42 -14.92
N SER A 173 10.46 -14.80 -13.84
CA SER A 173 11.42 -13.90 -13.18
C SER A 173 12.70 -13.77 -14.00
N PRO A 174 13.38 -12.61 -13.98
CA PRO A 174 14.67 -12.47 -14.65
C PRO A 174 15.71 -13.52 -14.21
N SER A 175 15.69 -13.92 -12.94
CA SER A 175 16.53 -15.02 -12.46
C SER A 175 16.23 -16.36 -13.13
N ALA A 176 14.96 -16.70 -13.37
CA ALA A 176 14.56 -17.89 -14.11
C ALA A 176 14.95 -17.79 -15.59
N LEU A 177 14.69 -16.63 -16.22
CA LEU A 177 15.05 -16.35 -17.61
C LEU A 177 16.56 -16.49 -17.86
N ILE A 178 17.40 -16.02 -16.93
CA ILE A 178 18.86 -16.16 -17.04
C ILE A 178 19.26 -17.64 -16.99
N ARG A 179 18.69 -18.41 -16.05
CA ARG A 179 19.00 -19.84 -15.92
C ARG A 179 18.61 -20.63 -17.17
N SER A 180 17.40 -20.40 -17.69
CA SER A 180 16.92 -21.09 -18.90
C SER A 180 17.67 -20.65 -20.15
N ALA A 181 17.96 -19.35 -20.28
CA ALA A 181 18.66 -18.82 -21.45
C ALA A 181 20.13 -19.25 -21.52
N ILE A 182 20.84 -19.37 -20.38
CA ILE A 182 22.21 -19.90 -20.36
C ILE A 182 22.24 -21.35 -20.83
N ALA A 183 21.26 -22.17 -20.43
CA ALA A 183 21.21 -23.59 -20.81
C ALA A 183 21.06 -23.79 -22.32
N VAL A 184 20.44 -22.85 -23.03
CA VAL A 184 20.17 -22.92 -24.48
C VAL A 184 21.06 -21.95 -25.28
N GLY A 185 22.02 -21.28 -24.65
CA GLY A 185 22.93 -20.33 -25.32
C GLY A 185 22.27 -19.04 -25.82
N ALA A 186 21.09 -18.69 -25.31
CA ALA A 186 20.31 -17.52 -25.72
C ALA A 186 20.78 -16.23 -25.02
N TYR A 187 22.00 -15.79 -25.30
CA TYR A 187 22.63 -14.65 -24.60
C TYR A 187 21.86 -13.32 -24.71
N GLY A 188 21.06 -13.11 -25.77
CA GLY A 188 20.20 -11.94 -25.89
C GLY A 188 19.16 -11.83 -24.76
N ILE A 189 18.55 -12.97 -24.38
CA ILE A 189 17.59 -13.05 -23.27
C ILE A 189 18.31 -12.82 -21.94
N VAL A 190 19.53 -13.36 -21.78
CA VAL A 190 20.36 -13.12 -20.59
C VAL A 190 20.63 -11.64 -20.39
N ILE A 191 21.05 -10.93 -21.45
CA ILE A 191 21.30 -9.49 -21.41
C ILE A 191 20.03 -8.73 -21.03
N GLY A 192 18.91 -9.02 -21.72
CA GLY A 192 17.62 -8.39 -21.42
C GLY A 192 17.17 -8.60 -19.98
N ALA A 193 17.29 -9.82 -19.47
CA ALA A 193 16.92 -10.17 -18.10
C ALA A 193 17.81 -9.47 -17.06
N ILE A 194 19.12 -9.33 -17.30
CA ILE A 194 20.04 -8.60 -16.42
C ILE A 194 19.77 -7.09 -16.44
N LEU A 195 19.35 -6.54 -17.59
CA LEU A 195 19.04 -5.11 -17.71
C LEU A 195 17.87 -4.68 -16.82
N ILE A 196 16.88 -5.55 -16.58
CA ILE A 196 15.72 -5.22 -15.74
C ILE A 196 16.14 -4.77 -14.32
N PRO A 197 16.83 -5.57 -13.50
CA PRO A 197 17.23 -5.16 -12.15
C PRO A 197 18.24 -4.00 -12.16
N ILE A 198 19.11 -3.91 -13.18
CA ILE A 198 20.06 -2.79 -13.31
C ILE A 198 19.32 -1.47 -13.56
N LEU A 199 18.42 -1.43 -14.55
CA LEU A 199 17.63 -0.25 -14.86
C LEU A 199 16.74 0.14 -13.69
N SER A 200 16.18 -0.83 -12.97
CA SER A 200 15.42 -0.59 -11.76
C SER A 200 16.27 0.09 -10.68
N ALA A 201 17.47 -0.42 -10.39
CA ALA A 201 18.40 0.19 -9.44
C ALA A 201 18.82 1.61 -9.86
N VAL A 202 19.19 1.79 -11.13
CA VAL A 202 19.66 3.06 -11.67
C VAL A 202 18.55 4.11 -11.63
N THR A 203 17.34 3.77 -12.09
CA THR A 203 16.20 4.71 -12.05
C THR A 203 15.78 5.05 -10.62
N GLN A 204 15.83 4.08 -9.70
CA GLN A 204 15.56 4.34 -8.29
C GLN A 204 16.63 5.25 -7.66
N TRP A 205 17.90 5.07 -8.02
CA TRP A 205 18.99 5.92 -7.57
C TRP A 205 18.90 7.35 -8.12
N ILE A 206 18.52 7.51 -9.39
CA ILE A 206 18.24 8.82 -9.98
C ILE A 206 17.10 9.51 -9.23
N ASN A 207 16.00 8.80 -8.95
CA ASN A 207 14.89 9.34 -8.16
C ASN A 207 15.37 9.86 -6.78
N VAL A 208 16.19 9.09 -6.06
CA VAL A 208 16.78 9.49 -4.78
C VAL A 208 17.65 10.74 -4.89
N LYS A 209 18.38 10.91 -6.00
CA LYS A 209 19.21 12.10 -6.26
C LYS A 209 18.40 13.33 -6.65
N LEU A 210 17.26 13.14 -7.33
CA LEU A 210 16.38 14.23 -7.73
C LEU A 210 15.52 14.74 -6.57
N MET A 211 15.35 13.95 -5.50
CA MET A 211 14.71 14.39 -4.27
C MET A 211 15.60 15.34 -3.49
N PRO A 212 15.04 16.38 -2.83
CA PRO A 212 15.80 17.26 -1.95
C PRO A 212 16.49 16.46 -0.85
N GLN A 213 17.82 16.40 -0.88
CA GLN A 213 18.59 15.75 0.17
C GLN A 213 18.77 16.70 1.35
N GLN A 214 18.54 16.19 2.55
CA GLN A 214 18.75 16.95 3.78
C GLN A 214 20.25 17.21 3.96
N SER A 215 20.64 18.46 4.21
CA SER A 215 22.04 18.87 4.38
C SER A 215 22.69 18.06 5.50
N SER A 216 23.70 17.27 5.15
CA SER A 216 24.54 16.55 6.10
C SER A 216 25.55 17.53 6.71
N SER A 217 25.17 18.19 7.80
CA SER A 217 26.15 18.91 8.63
C SER A 217 27.01 17.85 9.33
N GLY A 218 28.32 17.84 9.05
CA GLY A 218 29.37 16.85 9.36
C GLY A 218 29.54 16.30 10.80
N ASN A 219 28.46 15.93 11.48
CA ASN A 219 28.50 15.19 12.74
C ASN A 219 27.81 13.84 12.54
N ASP A 220 28.58 12.75 12.55
CA ASP A 220 28.16 11.35 12.28
C ASP A 220 27.15 10.74 13.27
N GLN A 221 26.59 11.55 14.17
CA GLN A 221 25.51 11.18 15.10
C GLN A 221 24.19 11.92 14.78
N ALA A 222 23.97 12.30 13.52
CA ALA A 222 22.80 13.07 13.10
C ALA A 222 21.54 12.20 13.07
N SER A 223 20.75 12.24 14.16
CA SER A 223 19.34 11.80 14.30
C SER A 223 19.00 10.39 13.78
N SER A 224 18.44 9.54 14.65
CA SER A 224 17.91 8.22 14.26
C SER A 224 17.08 8.29 12.97
N MET A 225 16.32 9.36 12.77
CA MET A 225 15.52 9.62 11.58
C MET A 225 16.33 9.95 10.30
N ALA A 226 17.33 10.84 10.33
CA ALA A 226 18.11 11.15 9.13
C ALA A 226 19.01 9.97 8.72
N GLN A 227 19.52 9.21 9.69
CA GLN A 227 20.22 7.96 9.42
C GLN A 227 19.26 6.92 8.83
N SER A 228 18.03 6.79 9.34
CA SER A 228 17.00 5.94 8.72
C SER A 228 16.70 6.34 7.27
N MET A 229 16.59 7.65 6.97
CA MET A 229 16.37 8.14 5.61
C MET A 229 17.57 7.88 4.69
N LYS A 230 18.81 8.08 5.17
CA LYS A 230 20.02 7.78 4.41
C LYS A 230 20.13 6.28 4.11
N THR A 231 19.89 5.44 5.11
CA THR A 231 19.85 3.98 4.95
C THR A 231 18.77 3.57 3.97
N MET A 232 17.56 4.12 4.08
CA MET A 232 16.47 3.88 3.13
C MET A 232 16.88 4.26 1.71
N ASN A 233 17.43 5.45 1.52
CA ASN A 233 17.87 5.94 0.21
C ASN A 233 18.99 5.10 -0.41
N MET A 234 19.86 4.49 0.40
CA MET A 234 20.95 3.64 -0.06
C MET A 234 20.49 2.20 -0.34
N ILE A 235 19.58 1.67 0.50
CA ILE A 235 19.10 0.29 0.40
C ILE A 235 18.01 0.14 -0.66
N MET A 236 17.15 1.15 -0.84
CA MET A 236 16.00 1.07 -1.76
C MET A 236 16.38 0.67 -3.20
N PRO A 237 17.43 1.23 -3.84
CA PRO A 237 17.86 0.79 -5.16
C PRO A 237 18.28 -0.68 -5.21
N ILE A 238 18.99 -1.15 -4.18
CA ILE A 238 19.48 -2.54 -4.09
C ILE A 238 18.31 -3.50 -3.90
N MET A 239 17.39 -3.17 -2.99
CA MET A 239 16.17 -3.97 -2.76
C MET A 239 15.28 -3.98 -3.99
N SER A 240 15.18 -2.86 -4.71
CA SER A 240 14.43 -2.77 -5.95
C SER A 240 15.04 -3.64 -7.06
N ALA A 241 16.37 -3.68 -7.16
CA ALA A 241 17.08 -4.60 -8.05
C ALA A 241 16.79 -6.07 -7.70
N TRP A 242 16.92 -6.43 -6.42
CA TRP A 242 16.66 -7.79 -5.94
C TRP A 242 15.19 -8.22 -6.16
N PHE A 243 14.25 -7.32 -5.89
CA PHE A 243 12.84 -7.53 -6.17
C PHE A 243 12.60 -7.79 -7.66
N CYS A 244 13.12 -6.91 -8.53
CA CYS A 244 12.93 -7.07 -9.98
C CYS A 244 13.66 -8.30 -10.53
N PHE A 245 14.70 -8.79 -9.86
CA PHE A 245 15.40 -10.02 -10.23
C PHE A 245 14.63 -11.30 -9.83
N SER A 246 13.91 -11.24 -8.71
CA SER A 246 13.24 -12.41 -8.12
C SER A 246 11.80 -12.58 -8.61
N PHE A 247 11.11 -11.48 -8.88
CA PHE A 247 9.72 -11.47 -9.30
C PHE A 247 9.55 -11.45 -10.83
N PRO A 248 8.35 -11.77 -11.36
CA PRO A 248 8.04 -11.72 -12.79
C PRO A 248 8.57 -10.46 -13.50
N ALA A 249 9.19 -10.64 -14.65
CA ALA A 249 9.81 -9.59 -15.45
C ALA A 249 8.81 -8.48 -15.81
N GLY A 250 7.53 -8.82 -16.05
CA GLY A 250 6.46 -7.86 -16.26
C GLY A 250 6.30 -6.85 -15.10
N MET A 251 6.52 -7.28 -13.85
CA MET A 251 6.51 -6.36 -12.71
C MET A 251 7.74 -5.46 -12.68
N GLY A 252 8.91 -5.99 -13.04
CA GLY A 252 10.13 -5.19 -13.16
C GLY A 252 10.00 -4.11 -14.24
N LEU A 253 9.43 -4.46 -15.39
CA LEU A 253 9.14 -3.51 -16.47
C LEU A 253 8.19 -2.39 -16.04
N TYR A 254 7.12 -2.74 -15.33
CA TYR A 254 6.22 -1.74 -14.73
C TYR A 254 6.97 -0.83 -13.75
N TRP A 255 7.82 -1.40 -12.89
CA TRP A 255 8.58 -0.64 -11.91
C TRP A 255 9.53 0.37 -12.58
N ILE A 256 10.21 -0.05 -13.65
CA ILE A 256 11.10 0.82 -14.43
C ILE A 256 10.29 1.93 -15.11
N ALA A 257 9.19 1.59 -15.80
CA ALA A 257 8.35 2.58 -16.47
C ALA A 257 7.80 3.62 -15.49
N GLY A 258 7.29 3.17 -14.33
CA GLY A 258 6.82 4.06 -13.26
C GLY A 258 7.94 4.94 -12.70
N SER A 259 9.15 4.39 -12.51
CA SER A 259 10.31 5.15 -12.05
C SER A 259 10.77 6.20 -13.05
N VAL A 260 10.71 5.91 -14.35
CA VAL A 260 11.02 6.90 -15.41
C VAL A 260 10.02 8.04 -15.40
N VAL A 261 8.71 7.75 -15.32
CA VAL A 261 7.66 8.77 -15.20
C VAL A 261 7.89 9.63 -13.96
N ARG A 262 8.21 9.01 -12.81
CA ARG A 262 8.55 9.73 -11.57
C ARG A 262 9.77 10.63 -11.73
N CYS A 263 10.84 10.16 -12.38
CA CYS A 263 12.02 10.99 -12.67
C CYS A 263 11.63 12.23 -13.46
N ILE A 264 10.84 12.06 -14.53
CA ILE A 264 10.38 13.16 -15.37
C ILE A 264 9.53 14.14 -14.57
N GLN A 265 8.56 13.63 -13.80
CA GLN A 265 7.72 14.45 -12.91
C GLN A 265 8.57 15.21 -11.91
N GLN A 266 9.55 14.57 -11.28
CA GLN A 266 10.43 15.19 -10.30
C GLN A 266 11.27 16.32 -10.91
N ILE A 267 11.77 16.14 -12.14
CA ILE A 267 12.49 17.20 -12.87
C ILE A 267 11.57 18.41 -13.13
N VAL A 268 10.33 18.18 -13.57
CA VAL A 268 9.35 19.24 -13.81
C VAL A 268 8.98 19.96 -12.51
N ILE A 269 8.76 19.19 -11.44
CA ILE A 269 8.47 19.70 -10.10
C ILE A 269 9.63 20.56 -9.61
N ASN A 270 10.87 20.06 -9.63
CA ASN A 270 12.05 20.82 -9.19
C ASN A 270 12.15 22.17 -9.92
N LYS A 271 11.93 22.17 -11.25
CA LYS A 271 11.92 23.40 -12.07
C LYS A 271 10.81 24.40 -11.69
N HIS A 272 9.67 23.90 -11.20
CA HIS A 272 8.59 24.75 -10.70
C HIS A 272 8.85 25.26 -9.27
N PHE A 273 9.45 24.42 -8.42
CA PHE A 273 9.79 24.74 -7.03
C PHE A 273 10.77 25.92 -6.94
N ASP A 274 11.75 26.01 -7.84
CA ASP A 274 12.71 27.12 -7.88
C ASP A 274 12.07 28.52 -8.06
N LYS A 275 10.80 28.59 -8.47
CA LYS A 275 10.06 29.83 -8.69
C LYS A 275 9.11 30.21 -7.55
N MET A 276 9.07 29.41 -6.49
CA MET A 276 8.11 29.56 -5.38
C MET A 276 8.81 30.13 -4.15
N ASP A 277 8.21 31.14 -3.52
CA ASP A 277 8.73 31.71 -2.26
C ASP A 277 8.28 30.84 -1.07
N PHE A 278 9.17 29.94 -0.63
CA PHE A 278 8.88 29.01 0.46
C PHE A 278 8.73 29.70 1.81
N ASP A 279 9.37 30.85 2.03
CA ASP A 279 9.35 31.53 3.32
C ASP A 279 7.94 32.05 3.63
N GLU A 280 7.23 32.55 2.61
CA GLU A 280 5.85 32.98 2.74
C GLU A 280 4.89 31.81 3.04
N ILE A 281 5.08 30.67 2.36
CA ILE A 281 4.28 29.46 2.56
C ILE A 281 4.51 28.87 3.95
N ILE A 282 5.77 28.82 4.39
CA ILE A 282 6.14 28.32 5.73
C ILE A 282 5.53 29.21 6.80
N LYS A 283 5.57 30.54 6.63
CA LYS A 283 4.97 31.49 7.57
C LYS A 283 3.45 31.34 7.63
N LYS A 284 2.78 31.17 6.48
CA LYS A 284 1.32 30.93 6.43
C LYS A 284 0.93 29.62 7.12
N ASN A 285 1.71 28.55 6.89
CA ASN A 285 1.47 27.26 7.51
C ASN A 285 1.74 27.24 9.01
N SER A 286 2.80 27.91 9.48
CA SER A 286 3.10 28.01 10.90
C SER A 286 2.04 28.81 11.66
N VAL A 287 1.54 29.92 11.08
CA VAL A 287 0.42 30.69 11.66
C VAL A 287 -0.87 29.87 11.70
N LYS A 288 -1.19 29.14 10.61
CA LYS A 288 -2.37 28.26 10.57
C LYS A 288 -2.29 27.15 11.63
N ASN A 289 -1.12 26.55 11.81
CA ASN A 289 -0.93 25.49 12.80
C ASN A 289 -0.86 26.03 14.24
N ALA A 290 -0.28 27.21 14.47
CA ALA A 290 -0.34 27.88 15.77
C ALA A 290 -1.79 28.11 16.20
N LYS A 291 -2.63 28.65 15.31
CA LYS A 291 -4.08 28.80 15.56
C LYS A 291 -4.79 27.48 15.81
N LYS A 292 -4.39 26.40 15.12
CA LYS A 292 -4.94 25.05 15.36
C LYS A 292 -4.52 24.51 16.72
N LEU A 293 -3.26 24.72 17.11
CA LEU A 293 -2.71 24.28 18.38
C LEU A 293 -3.33 25.04 19.56
N GLU A 294 -3.54 26.36 19.42
CA GLU A 294 -4.28 27.18 20.40
C GLU A 294 -5.70 26.66 20.60
N LYS A 295 -6.45 26.42 19.52
CA LYS A 295 -7.80 25.82 19.61
C LYS A 295 -7.80 24.45 20.28
N MET A 296 -6.78 23.63 20.05
CA MET A 296 -6.63 22.33 20.70
C MET A 296 -6.29 22.48 22.19
N LYS A 297 -5.44 23.44 22.56
CA LYS A 297 -5.10 23.75 23.97
C LYS A 297 -6.32 24.28 24.72
N GLU A 298 -7.05 25.23 24.14
CA GLU A 298 -8.30 25.74 24.72
C GLU A 298 -9.33 24.61 24.88
N ALA A 299 -9.44 23.71 23.90
CA ALA A 299 -10.31 22.54 24.00
C ALA A 299 -9.86 21.56 25.11
N GLN A 300 -8.55 21.35 25.25
CA GLN A 300 -7.95 20.51 26.30
C GLN A 300 -8.14 21.12 27.68
N GLU A 301 -7.93 22.42 27.84
CA GLU A 301 -8.13 23.15 29.09
C GLU A 301 -9.59 23.14 29.51
N LYS A 302 -10.52 23.34 28.55
CA LYS A 302 -11.95 23.17 28.79
C LYS A 302 -12.26 21.74 29.24
N MET A 303 -11.73 20.73 28.56
CA MET A 303 -11.93 19.33 28.94
C MET A 303 -11.35 19.00 30.33
N ASN A 304 -10.17 19.53 30.67
CA ASN A 304 -9.54 19.38 31.98
C ASN A 304 -10.33 20.14 33.07
N ALA A 305 -10.88 21.31 32.74
CA ALA A 305 -11.77 22.06 33.62
C ALA A 305 -13.08 21.28 33.85
N TYR A 306 -13.68 20.70 32.81
CA TYR A 306 -14.86 19.83 32.94
C TYR A 306 -14.55 18.54 33.73
N ALA A 307 -13.36 17.96 33.57
CA ALA A 307 -12.93 16.77 34.32
C ALA A 307 -12.66 17.07 35.80
N SER A 308 -12.06 18.23 36.11
CA SER A 308 -11.78 18.68 37.49
C SER A 308 -12.99 19.29 38.21
N MET A 309 -13.97 19.82 37.47
CA MET A 309 -15.22 20.34 38.03
C MET A 309 -16.13 19.26 38.64
N LYS A 310 -15.90 17.97 38.38
CA LYS A 310 -16.74 16.88 38.91
C LYS A 310 -16.17 16.11 40.10
N THR A 311 -14.93 16.34 40.54
CA THR A 311 -14.35 15.59 41.68
C THR A 311 -14.32 16.38 43.00
N ARG A 312 -14.21 17.72 42.99
CA ARG A 312 -14.28 18.50 44.24
C ARG A 312 -15.68 18.54 44.88
N ASN A 313 -16.74 18.40 44.09
CA ASN A 313 -18.10 18.41 44.61
C ASN A 313 -18.62 17.02 45.02
N MET A 314 -17.87 15.93 44.84
CA MET A 314 -18.25 14.63 45.40
C MET A 314 -17.75 14.45 46.84
N GLN A 315 -16.62 15.06 47.21
CA GLN A 315 -16.04 14.89 48.54
C GLN A 315 -16.75 15.71 49.62
N ASN A 316 -17.32 16.87 49.27
CA ASN A 316 -18.15 17.67 50.18
C ASN A 316 -19.64 17.29 50.18
N LYS A 317 -20.10 16.47 49.23
CA LYS A 317 -21.52 16.06 49.15
C LYS A 317 -21.79 14.67 49.75
N ALA A 318 -20.74 13.94 50.12
CA ALA A 318 -20.86 12.71 50.91
C ALA A 318 -21.08 12.97 52.41
N ASN A 319 -21.02 14.23 52.87
CA ASN A 319 -21.19 14.58 54.29
C ASN A 319 -22.18 15.73 54.55
N ILE A 320 -23.12 16.00 53.64
CA ILE A 320 -24.26 16.89 53.90
C ILE A 320 -25.54 16.05 53.93
N ASN A 321 -26.00 15.86 55.17
CA ASN A 321 -27.28 15.38 55.66
C ASN A 321 -28.45 15.25 54.66
N SER A 322 -29.06 14.08 54.74
CA SER A 322 -30.51 13.86 54.85
C SER A 322 -31.28 15.08 55.39
N GLY A 323 -31.97 15.82 54.51
CA GLY A 323 -32.85 16.91 54.94
C GLY A 323 -33.29 17.91 53.87
N MET A 324 -33.32 17.57 52.58
CA MET A 324 -33.91 18.46 51.57
C MET A 324 -35.42 18.29 51.50
N THR A 325 -36.16 19.39 51.52
CA THR A 325 -37.59 19.39 51.21
C THR A 325 -37.83 19.14 49.72
N GLU A 326 -39.01 18.61 49.38
CA GLU A 326 -39.34 18.16 48.02
C GLU A 326 -39.25 19.29 46.98
N ALA A 327 -39.55 20.52 47.40
CA ALA A 327 -39.39 21.74 46.60
C ALA A 327 -37.93 22.07 46.28
N GLU A 328 -37.01 21.92 47.23
CA GLU A 328 -35.57 22.17 47.01
C GLU A 328 -34.94 21.10 46.10
N LYS A 329 -35.45 19.86 46.14
CA LYS A 329 -35.06 18.80 45.20
C LYS A 329 -35.52 19.13 43.78
N GLU A 330 -36.74 19.62 43.63
CA GLU A 330 -37.28 20.00 42.34
C GLU A 330 -36.57 21.23 41.75
N GLU A 331 -36.23 22.21 42.58
CA GLU A 331 -35.50 23.41 42.15
C GLU A 331 -34.04 23.09 41.78
N ALA A 332 -33.37 22.22 42.55
CA ALA A 332 -32.05 21.70 42.19
C ALA A 332 -32.08 20.87 40.89
N MET A 333 -33.16 20.11 40.64
CA MET A 333 -33.37 19.42 39.37
C MET A 333 -33.64 20.39 38.21
N ARG A 334 -34.40 21.47 38.44
CA ARG A 334 -34.65 22.52 37.43
C ARG A 334 -33.38 23.29 37.09
N GLN A 335 -32.56 23.65 38.07
CA GLN A 335 -31.25 24.29 37.84
C GLN A 335 -30.25 23.35 37.14
N ALA A 336 -30.24 22.06 37.49
CA ALA A 336 -29.43 21.07 36.77
C ALA A 336 -29.92 20.85 35.32
N THR A 337 -31.21 21.08 35.05
CA THR A 337 -31.81 20.98 33.72
C THR A 337 -31.51 22.23 32.87
N SER A 338 -31.49 23.42 33.47
CA SER A 338 -31.26 24.68 32.74
C SER A 338 -29.82 24.87 32.24
N TYR A 339 -28.82 24.36 32.97
CA TYR A 339 -27.41 24.37 32.53
C TYR A 339 -27.13 23.47 31.31
N SER A 340 -28.04 22.56 30.95
CA SER A 340 -27.87 21.61 29.83
C SER A 340 -28.46 22.13 28.50
N SER A 341 -29.08 23.31 28.50
CA SER A 341 -29.79 23.88 27.35
C SER A 341 -28.97 24.90 26.54
N ALA A 342 -27.71 25.16 26.91
CA ALA A 342 -26.86 26.09 26.17
C ALA A 342 -26.34 25.45 24.86
N ASP A 343 -26.50 26.16 23.73
CA ASP A 343 -26.18 25.77 22.35
C ASP A 343 -25.05 24.71 22.21
N ILE A 344 -25.46 23.44 22.19
CA ILE A 344 -24.53 22.31 22.09
C ILE A 344 -24.22 22.06 20.62
N LYS A 345 -22.94 22.19 20.24
CA LYS A 345 -22.49 21.88 18.88
C LYS A 345 -22.91 20.44 18.47
N PRO A 346 -23.54 20.28 17.29
CA PRO A 346 -23.94 18.97 16.78
C PRO A 346 -22.73 18.03 16.69
N GLY A 347 -22.84 16.82 17.25
CA GLY A 347 -21.79 15.79 17.20
C GLY A 347 -20.77 15.78 18.35
N SER A 348 -20.83 16.74 19.27
CA SER A 348 -20.01 16.72 20.50
C SER A 348 -20.36 15.55 21.43
N MET A 349 -19.42 15.12 22.29
CA MET A 349 -19.69 14.09 23.31
C MET A 349 -20.89 14.44 24.19
N MET A 350 -21.12 15.73 24.45
CA MET A 350 -22.22 16.23 25.26
C MET A 350 -23.58 16.07 24.55
N ALA A 351 -23.63 16.24 23.23
CA ALA A 351 -24.81 15.91 22.42
C ALA A 351 -25.12 14.41 22.43
N LYS A 352 -24.10 13.54 22.40
CA LYS A 352 -24.28 12.09 22.51
C LYS A 352 -24.75 11.67 23.91
N ALA A 353 -24.21 12.27 24.96
CA ALA A 353 -24.62 12.03 26.34
C ALA A 353 -26.09 12.44 26.58
N ASN A 354 -26.53 13.59 26.03
CA ASN A 354 -27.94 13.99 26.11
C ASN A 354 -28.87 13.05 25.34
N LYS A 355 -28.47 12.54 24.17
CA LYS A 355 -29.27 11.54 23.43
C LYS A 355 -29.44 10.22 24.20
N VAL A 356 -28.38 9.75 24.88
CA VAL A 356 -28.47 8.55 25.73
C VAL A 356 -29.39 8.80 26.94
N ARG A 357 -29.32 10.01 27.52
CA ARG A 357 -30.23 10.41 28.61
C ARG A 357 -31.68 10.47 28.14
N GLU A 358 -31.96 11.08 26.99
CA GLU A 358 -33.31 11.11 26.39
C GLU A 358 -33.82 9.70 26.07
N TYR A 359 -32.96 8.83 25.55
CA TYR A 359 -33.32 7.43 25.28
C TYR A 359 -33.71 6.71 26.58
N ASN A 360 -32.91 6.86 27.64
CA ASN A 360 -33.21 6.27 28.94
C ASN A 360 -34.48 6.85 29.56
N GLN A 361 -34.73 8.17 29.44
CA GLN A 361 -35.96 8.80 29.94
C GLN A 361 -37.22 8.31 29.20
N ARG A 362 -37.14 8.15 27.87
CA ARG A 362 -38.24 7.61 27.06
C ARG A 362 -38.52 6.13 27.35
N ASN A 363 -37.51 5.37 27.74
CA ASN A 363 -37.68 3.97 28.12
C ASN A 363 -38.14 3.82 29.58
N SER A 364 -37.67 4.66 30.51
CA SER A 364 -38.13 4.64 31.89
C SER A 364 -39.58 5.13 32.05
N SER A 365 -40.10 5.92 31.11
CA SER A 365 -41.52 6.33 31.11
C SER A 365 -42.47 5.27 30.53
N LYS A 366 -41.95 4.12 30.07
CA LYS A 366 -42.77 2.99 29.60
C LYS A 366 -42.97 1.89 30.64
N ASP A 367 -42.16 1.90 31.72
CA ASP A 367 -42.20 0.90 32.79
C ASP A 367 -42.94 1.39 34.06
N ASN A 368 -43.71 2.48 33.97
CA ASN A 368 -44.60 2.99 35.04
C ASN A 368 -46.05 3.08 34.58
#